data_AF-A0AA42BEH3-F1
#
_entry.id   AF-A0AA42BEH3-F1
#
_cell.length_a   1.000
_cell.length_b   1.000
_cell.length_c   1.000
_cell.angle_alpha   90.00
_cell.angle_beta   90.00
_cell.angle_gamma   90.00
#
_symmetry.space_group_name_H-M   'P 1'
#
loop_
_entity.id
_entity.type
_entity.pdbx_description
1 polymer ?
#
loop_
_entity_poly.entity_id
_entity_poly.type
_entity_poly.pdbx_seq_one_letter_code
_entity_poly.pdbx_strand_id
1 'polypeptide(L)'
;MLTGAVFPWRSDNGFRLLIDGPEFFGAMLAAIEEAGRRVDLELYLVEDGHCLDRMIESLEAAALRGVRVRCLFDAFGCLKMSQASRERLAVAGVELRLYNPLSLRLRFRNLHRDHRKILLIDGCKGYVGGAGLTDEFWNPQKPDEHWHEVMVEMTGPLLQDWQELFDSQWVHCLKRRIWQLPLPQKAPQIPGRPEGAGLGRVAYSAARQHRDILHSLLRNLLYAEKRIWLATPYFLPTGKVRRALIRAARRGLEVRLLLTSRNTDHPPVRYAGQRFYPRLLRAGVRIHEYQPHFSHLKMVLVDDWVSIGSCNFDHWNLRWNLEANLEAIDGPLTAQVVRSFERDFSESMEIDLTKWYGRPLHLRLYQRMWGWLDRLLVNIFNRSG
;
A
#
# COMPACT_ATOMS: atom_id res chain seq x y z
N MET A 1 -14.09 -2.73 19.69
CA MET A 1 -14.10 -3.60 18.48
C MET A 1 -14.30 -2.66 17.30
N LEU A 2 -13.41 -2.66 16.30
CA LEU A 2 -13.52 -1.79 15.12
C LEU A 2 -14.72 -2.22 14.25
N THR A 3 -15.94 -1.90 14.66
CA THR A 3 -17.17 -2.21 13.92
C THR A 3 -17.35 -1.20 12.79
N GLY A 4 -16.57 -1.31 11.72
CA GLY A 4 -16.67 -0.42 10.55
C GLY A 4 -16.46 1.06 10.89
N ALA A 5 -15.74 1.34 11.98
CA ALA A 5 -15.41 2.68 12.43
C ALA A 5 -14.60 3.40 11.35
N VAL A 6 -14.81 4.71 11.22
CA VAL A 6 -13.95 5.57 10.41
C VAL A 6 -13.11 6.37 11.38
N PHE A 7 -11.79 6.29 11.25
CA PHE A 7 -10.91 7.06 12.12
C PHE A 7 -11.01 8.55 11.80
N PRO A 8 -11.05 9.43 12.82
CA PRO A 8 -11.15 10.85 12.63
C PRO A 8 -9.82 11.44 12.14
N TRP A 9 -9.85 12.70 11.72
CA TRP A 9 -8.62 13.48 11.57
C TRP A 9 -8.04 13.83 12.94
N ARG A 10 -6.73 13.65 13.09
CA ARG A 10 -5.95 14.03 14.26
C ARG A 10 -5.05 15.21 13.89
N SER A 11 -4.90 16.17 14.80
CA SER A 11 -3.91 17.24 14.71
C SER A 11 -2.59 16.85 15.37
N ASP A 12 -1.60 17.74 15.28
CA ASP A 12 -0.34 17.67 16.04
C ASP A 12 0.49 16.42 15.72
N ASN A 13 0.51 16.03 14.44
CA ASN A 13 1.33 14.92 13.96
C ASN A 13 2.58 15.44 13.25
N GLY A 14 3.68 14.71 13.36
CA GLY A 14 4.87 14.88 12.53
C GLY A 14 4.94 13.80 11.47
N PHE A 15 5.35 14.16 10.25
CA PHE A 15 5.52 13.24 9.14
C PHE A 15 6.85 13.44 8.42
N ARG A 16 7.50 12.33 8.06
CA ARG A 16 8.67 12.31 7.19
C ARG A 16 8.51 11.22 6.14
N LEU A 17 8.64 11.60 4.87
CA LEU A 17 8.68 10.66 3.76
C LEU A 17 10.08 10.04 3.72
N LEU A 18 10.14 8.71 3.66
CA LEU A 18 11.36 7.93 3.54
C LEU A 18 11.33 7.20 2.20
N ILE A 19 12.36 7.39 1.38
CA ILE A 19 12.43 6.92 0.01
C ILE A 19 13.38 5.74 -0.06
N ASP A 20 12.88 4.62 -0.58
CA ASP A 20 13.63 3.41 -0.87
C ASP A 20 14.26 2.70 0.34
N GLY A 21 14.56 1.41 0.12
CA GLY A 21 15.00 0.47 1.14
C GLY A 21 16.07 1.00 2.08
N PRO A 22 17.21 1.50 1.56
CA PRO A 22 18.29 1.99 2.40
C PRO A 22 17.88 3.08 3.40
N GLU A 23 16.99 4.01 3.02
CA GLU A 23 16.53 5.07 3.94
C GLU A 23 15.53 4.51 4.95
N PHE A 24 14.46 3.86 4.49
CA PHE A 24 13.39 3.48 5.40
C PHE A 24 13.75 2.30 6.32
N PHE A 25 14.53 1.31 5.86
CA PHE A 25 14.99 0.26 6.76
C PHE A 25 16.02 0.77 7.77
N GLY A 26 16.90 1.70 7.37
CA GLY A 26 17.82 2.34 8.30
C GLY A 26 17.08 3.02 9.45
N ALA A 27 16.04 3.81 9.13
CA ALA A 27 15.21 4.48 10.14
C ALA A 27 14.42 3.48 11.01
N MET A 28 13.82 2.46 10.40
CA MET A 28 13.04 1.44 11.13
C MET A 28 13.91 0.63 12.10
N LEU A 29 15.11 0.20 11.67
CA LEU A 29 16.03 -0.56 12.52
C LEU A 29 16.53 0.27 13.70
N ALA A 30 16.94 1.52 13.46
CA ALA A 30 17.36 2.44 14.52
C ALA A 30 16.24 2.66 15.55
N ALA A 31 14.99 2.79 15.09
CA ALA A 31 13.87 2.96 16.01
C ALA A 31 13.57 1.70 16.84
N ILE A 32 13.77 0.49 16.30
CA ILE A 32 13.65 -0.76 17.05
C ILE A 32 14.77 -0.90 18.09
N GLU A 33 15.98 -0.45 17.76
CA GLU A 33 17.10 -0.38 18.70
C GLU A 33 16.83 0.57 19.88
N GLU A 34 16.16 1.70 19.63
CA GLU A 34 15.75 2.67 20.65
C GLU A 34 14.52 2.24 21.47
N ALA A 35 13.76 1.24 21.01
CA ALA A 35 12.51 0.84 21.65
C ALA A 35 12.73 0.39 23.10
N GLY A 36 11.87 0.89 24.00
CA GLY A 36 11.93 0.64 25.44
C GLY A 36 10.76 -0.14 26.02
N ARG A 37 9.61 -0.26 25.31
CA ARG A 37 8.40 -0.91 25.84
C ARG A 37 7.80 -1.93 24.89
N ARG A 38 7.55 -1.56 23.63
CA ARG A 38 6.84 -2.39 22.67
C ARG A 38 7.24 -2.09 21.23
N VAL A 39 7.38 -3.16 20.45
CA VAL A 39 7.47 -3.14 18.98
C VAL A 39 6.34 -3.99 18.41
N ASP A 40 5.51 -3.40 17.56
CA ASP A 40 4.43 -4.09 16.84
C ASP A 40 4.68 -4.00 15.34
N LEU A 41 4.83 -5.14 14.68
CA LEU A 41 5.13 -5.24 13.26
C LEU A 41 4.05 -6.06 12.55
N GLU A 42 3.47 -5.50 11.49
CA GLU A 42 2.47 -6.12 10.65
C GLU A 42 2.91 -6.09 9.19
N LEU A 43 2.97 -7.24 8.52
CA LEU A 43 3.48 -7.33 7.14
C LEU A 43 2.79 -8.43 6.32
N TYR A 44 2.68 -8.17 5.02
CA TYR A 44 2.26 -9.17 4.04
C TYR A 44 3.40 -10.07 3.60
N LEU A 45 4.42 -9.47 2.98
CA LEU A 45 5.49 -10.17 2.28
C LEU A 45 6.71 -10.22 3.20
N VAL A 46 7.09 -11.44 3.59
CA VAL A 46 8.27 -11.72 4.40
C VAL A 46 8.93 -12.95 3.83
N GLU A 47 10.17 -12.82 3.39
CA GLU A 47 10.93 -13.89 2.74
C GLU A 47 12.32 -13.97 3.38
N ASP A 48 12.89 -15.17 3.46
CA ASP A 48 14.27 -15.32 3.93
C ASP A 48 15.23 -14.59 2.99
N GLY A 49 16.23 -13.94 3.58
CA GLY A 49 17.19 -13.10 2.89
C GLY A 49 17.90 -12.18 3.87
N HIS A 50 18.83 -11.38 3.37
CA HIS A 50 19.60 -10.46 4.19
C HIS A 50 18.73 -9.39 4.87
N CYS A 51 17.66 -8.95 4.21
CA CYS A 51 16.68 -8.02 4.77
C CYS A 51 16.05 -8.58 6.05
N LEU A 52 15.52 -9.81 5.96
CA LEU A 52 14.86 -10.46 7.09
C LEU A 52 15.86 -10.77 8.21
N ASP A 53 17.07 -11.22 7.88
CA ASP A 53 18.10 -11.50 8.88
C ASP A 53 18.41 -10.27 9.74
N ARG A 54 18.63 -9.10 9.12
CA ARG A 54 18.87 -7.85 9.85
C ARG A 54 17.68 -7.44 10.71
N MET A 55 16.47 -7.63 10.20
CA MET A 55 15.26 -7.34 10.97
C MET A 55 15.10 -8.29 12.17
N ILE A 56 15.33 -9.60 11.99
CA ILE A 56 15.29 -10.58 13.08
C ILE A 56 16.31 -10.23 14.16
N GLU A 57 17.55 -9.90 13.79
CA GLU A 57 18.59 -9.49 14.74
C GLU A 57 18.15 -8.27 15.60
N SER A 58 17.55 -7.27 14.97
CA SER A 58 17.06 -6.06 15.67
C SER A 58 15.88 -6.37 16.61
N LEU A 59 14.92 -7.18 16.14
CA LEU A 59 13.78 -7.61 16.95
C LEU A 59 14.20 -8.53 18.12
N GLU A 60 15.16 -9.42 17.89
CA GLU A 60 15.76 -10.29 18.91
C GLU A 60 16.47 -9.45 19.97
N ALA A 61 17.30 -8.49 19.56
CA ALA A 61 17.95 -7.58 20.48
C ALA A 61 16.94 -6.79 21.32
N ALA A 62 15.84 -6.32 20.73
CA ALA A 62 14.77 -5.65 21.46
C ALA A 62 14.10 -6.58 22.49
N ALA A 63 13.75 -7.80 22.08
CA ALA A 63 13.12 -8.78 22.96
C ALA A 63 14.03 -9.16 24.15
N LEU A 64 15.33 -9.33 23.91
CA LEU A 64 16.33 -9.60 24.95
C LEU A 64 16.49 -8.45 25.96
N ARG A 65 16.22 -7.20 25.56
CA ARG A 65 16.14 -6.04 26.48
C ARG A 65 14.84 -6.01 27.29
N GLY A 66 13.91 -6.94 27.07
CA GLY A 66 12.61 -6.99 27.73
C GLY A 66 11.51 -6.18 27.02
N VAL A 67 11.77 -5.69 25.80
CA VAL A 67 10.76 -5.03 24.97
C VAL A 67 9.75 -6.08 24.49
N ARG A 68 8.46 -5.78 24.58
CA ARG A 68 7.43 -6.68 24.05
C ARG A 68 7.39 -6.58 22.52
N VAL A 69 7.72 -7.66 21.82
CA VAL A 69 7.72 -7.68 20.35
C VAL A 69 6.59 -8.55 19.81
N ARG A 70 5.72 -7.99 18.96
CA ARG A 70 4.61 -8.68 18.31
C ARG A 70 4.72 -8.58 16.79
N CYS A 71 4.78 -9.71 16.10
CA CYS A 71 4.82 -9.81 14.65
C CYS A 71 3.54 -10.48 14.13
N LEU A 72 2.76 -9.76 13.32
CA LEU A 72 1.58 -10.28 12.62
C LEU A 72 1.85 -10.34 11.13
N PHE A 73 2.05 -11.54 10.60
CA PHE A 73 2.38 -11.72 9.20
C PHE A 73 1.29 -12.45 8.41
N ASP A 74 1.11 -12.14 7.13
CA ASP A 74 0.21 -12.91 6.26
C ASP A 74 0.78 -14.29 5.93
N ALA A 75 0.00 -15.34 6.14
CA ALA A 75 0.47 -16.71 5.94
C ALA A 75 0.82 -17.07 4.48
N PHE A 76 0.19 -16.42 3.49
CA PHE A 76 0.50 -16.63 2.07
C PHE A 76 1.74 -15.82 1.67
N GLY A 77 1.84 -14.56 2.09
CA GLY A 77 3.00 -13.73 1.81
C GLY A 77 4.27 -14.17 2.56
N CYS A 78 4.15 -15.06 3.55
CA CYS A 78 5.28 -15.65 4.28
C CYS A 78 5.58 -17.10 3.92
N LEU A 79 5.15 -17.57 2.74
CA LEU A 79 5.44 -18.93 2.27
C LEU A 79 6.95 -19.18 2.07
N LYS A 80 7.72 -18.13 1.75
CA LYS A 80 9.19 -18.22 1.59
C LYS A 80 9.98 -17.88 2.86
N MET A 81 9.32 -17.68 3.99
CA MET A 81 9.97 -17.56 5.29
C MET A 81 10.17 -18.95 5.90
N SER A 82 11.41 -19.37 6.14
CA SER A 82 11.69 -20.73 6.63
C SER A 82 11.23 -20.96 8.06
N GLN A 83 11.14 -22.24 8.42
CA GLN A 83 10.89 -22.66 9.79
C GLN A 83 12.02 -22.19 10.74
N ALA A 84 13.28 -22.15 10.27
CA ALA A 84 14.41 -21.67 11.07
C ALA A 84 14.27 -20.19 11.45
N SER A 85 13.88 -19.32 10.50
CA SER A 85 13.62 -17.90 10.78
C SER A 85 12.48 -17.70 11.79
N ARG A 86 11.43 -18.53 11.70
CA ARG A 86 10.32 -18.50 12.68
C ARG A 86 10.74 -18.97 14.06
N GLU A 87 11.59 -20.00 14.13
CA GLU A 87 12.14 -20.51 15.38
C GLU A 87 13.08 -19.51 16.03
N ARG A 88 13.92 -18.80 15.26
CA ARG A 88 14.76 -17.71 15.78
C ARG A 88 13.92 -16.64 16.49
N LEU A 89 12.85 -16.17 15.84
CA LEU A 89 11.92 -15.21 16.45
C LEU A 89 11.27 -15.78 17.72
N ALA A 90 10.81 -17.03 17.69
CA ALA A 90 10.16 -17.66 18.84
C ALA A 90 11.12 -17.82 20.04
N VAL A 91 12.36 -18.26 19.80
CA VAL A 91 13.40 -18.43 20.83
C VAL A 91 13.79 -17.08 21.45
N ALA A 92 13.83 -16.02 20.65
CA ALA A 92 14.07 -14.66 21.12
C ALA A 92 12.91 -14.10 21.97
N GLY A 93 11.76 -14.77 22.03
CA GLY A 93 10.57 -14.31 22.77
C GLY A 93 9.66 -13.39 21.96
N VAL A 94 9.83 -13.32 20.64
CA VAL A 94 8.93 -12.58 19.75
C VAL A 94 7.59 -13.32 19.62
N GLU A 95 6.49 -12.63 19.89
CA GLU A 95 5.16 -13.17 19.63
C GLU A 95 4.88 -13.13 18.12
N LEU A 96 4.95 -14.28 17.43
CA LEU A 96 4.63 -14.38 16.00
C LEU A 96 3.22 -14.95 15.78
N ARG A 97 2.40 -14.26 14.97
CA ARG A 97 1.09 -14.74 14.51
C ARG A 97 0.98 -14.69 13.00
N LEU A 98 0.32 -15.71 12.43
CA LEU A 98 0.06 -15.79 11.00
C LEU A 98 -1.42 -15.53 10.68
N TYR A 99 -1.69 -14.56 9.83
CA TYR A 99 -3.02 -14.24 9.34
C TYR A 99 -3.47 -15.20 8.23
N ASN A 100 -4.70 -15.70 8.35
CA ASN A 100 -5.39 -16.57 7.40
C ASN A 100 -4.53 -17.69 6.77
N PRO A 101 -3.99 -18.64 7.57
CA PRO A 101 -3.26 -19.80 7.06
C PRO A 101 -4.02 -20.54 5.96
N LEU A 102 -3.30 -20.95 4.91
CA LEU A 102 -3.90 -21.61 3.76
C LEU A 102 -4.54 -22.94 4.17
N SER A 103 -5.76 -23.18 3.70
CA SER A 103 -6.45 -24.44 3.91
C SER A 103 -7.32 -24.79 2.71
N LEU A 104 -7.28 -26.06 2.28
CA LEU A 104 -8.15 -26.57 1.22
C LEU A 104 -9.64 -26.37 1.57
N ARG A 105 -10.00 -26.38 2.86
CA ARG A 105 -11.38 -26.17 3.35
C ARG A 105 -11.89 -24.74 3.11
N LEU A 106 -11.01 -23.76 2.93
CA LEU A 106 -11.37 -22.35 2.81
C LEU A 106 -11.78 -21.95 1.38
N ARG A 107 -11.45 -22.70 0.33
CA ARG A 107 -11.80 -22.35 -1.08
C ARG A 107 -11.44 -20.88 -1.38
N PHE A 108 -12.39 -20.06 -1.85
CA PHE A 108 -12.19 -18.63 -2.14
C PHE A 108 -11.84 -17.78 -0.92
N ARG A 109 -12.09 -18.27 0.30
CA ARG A 109 -11.70 -17.58 1.54
C ARG A 109 -10.17 -17.47 1.66
N ASN A 110 -9.41 -18.34 1.01
CA ASN A 110 -7.95 -18.19 0.92
C ASN A 110 -7.52 -16.90 0.20
N LEU A 111 -8.40 -16.23 -0.57
CA LEU A 111 -8.05 -14.98 -1.27
C LEU A 111 -8.00 -13.77 -0.34
N HIS A 112 -8.58 -13.84 0.87
CA HIS A 112 -8.48 -12.73 1.82
C HIS A 112 -7.09 -12.70 2.45
N ARG A 113 -6.34 -11.64 2.19
CA ARG A 113 -4.96 -11.48 2.67
C ARG A 113 -4.80 -10.20 3.47
N ASP A 114 -3.88 -10.20 4.42
CA ASP A 114 -3.48 -8.98 5.11
C ASP A 114 -2.34 -8.30 4.34
N HIS A 115 -2.66 -7.19 3.68
CA HIS A 115 -1.70 -6.46 2.86
C HIS A 115 -1.11 -5.23 3.55
N ARG A 116 -1.48 -4.96 4.79
CA ARG A 116 -0.98 -3.82 5.55
C ARG A 116 0.51 -3.97 5.87
N LYS A 117 1.20 -2.84 5.97
CA LYS A 117 2.61 -2.75 6.40
C LYS A 117 2.73 -1.67 7.46
N ILE A 118 2.86 -2.09 8.70
CA ILE A 118 2.78 -1.23 9.87
C ILE A 118 3.91 -1.62 10.81
N LEU A 119 4.70 -0.65 11.25
CA LEU A 119 5.60 -0.78 12.39
C LEU A 119 5.23 0.30 13.41
N LEU A 120 4.94 -0.08 14.65
CA LEU A 120 4.64 0.85 15.75
C LEU A 120 5.60 0.61 16.91
N ILE A 121 6.13 1.69 17.46
CA ILE A 121 7.18 1.65 18.47
C ILE A 121 6.76 2.55 19.63
N ASP A 122 6.63 1.92 20.80
CA ASP A 122 6.32 2.55 22.10
C ASP A 122 5.07 3.45 22.14
N GLY A 123 4.25 3.46 21.08
CA GLY A 123 3.15 4.40 20.91
C GLY A 123 3.58 5.84 20.59
N CYS A 124 4.86 6.08 20.30
CA CYS A 124 5.41 7.42 20.01
C CYS A 124 5.99 7.57 18.60
N LYS A 125 6.33 6.46 17.93
CA LYS A 125 6.81 6.44 16.53
C LYS A 125 6.11 5.34 15.74
N GLY A 126 5.88 5.58 14.45
CA GLY A 126 5.29 4.58 13.56
C GLY A 126 5.74 4.73 12.12
N TYR A 127 5.70 3.64 11.37
CA TYR A 127 6.08 3.57 9.96
C TYR A 127 5.01 2.83 9.17
N VAL A 128 4.56 3.45 8.08
CA VAL A 128 3.53 2.87 7.18
C VAL A 128 3.87 3.13 5.73
N GLY A 129 3.51 2.21 4.84
CA GLY A 129 3.79 2.35 3.41
C GLY A 129 3.57 1.03 2.68
N GLY A 130 4.41 0.78 1.67
CA GLY A 130 4.26 -0.36 0.76
C GLY A 130 5.29 -1.49 0.89
N ALA A 131 6.31 -1.34 1.73
CA ALA A 131 7.48 -2.23 1.79
C ALA A 131 7.27 -3.54 2.58
N GLY A 132 7.72 -4.67 2.02
CA GLY A 132 7.83 -5.96 2.71
C GLY A 132 9.25 -6.22 3.21
N LEU A 133 9.45 -7.32 3.95
CA LEU A 133 10.78 -7.78 4.36
C LEU A 133 11.33 -8.77 3.35
N THR A 134 11.90 -8.24 2.27
CA THR A 134 12.55 -9.04 1.22
C THR A 134 13.75 -8.30 0.66
N ASP A 135 14.69 -9.05 0.08
CA ASP A 135 15.91 -8.49 -0.51
C ASP A 135 15.61 -7.62 -1.74
N GLU A 136 14.44 -7.78 -2.37
CA GLU A 136 13.97 -6.89 -3.42
C GLU A 136 13.67 -5.48 -2.92
N PHE A 137 13.20 -5.31 -1.67
CA PHE A 137 13.04 -3.97 -1.10
C PHE A 137 14.36 -3.43 -0.58
N TRP A 138 15.22 -4.29 -0.03
CA TRP A 138 16.54 -3.89 0.43
C TRP A 138 17.43 -5.10 0.68
N ASN A 139 18.57 -5.14 0.00
CA ASN A 139 19.66 -6.03 0.35
C ASN A 139 20.84 -5.21 0.89
N PRO A 140 21.20 -5.33 2.19
CA PRO A 140 22.36 -4.66 2.77
C PRO A 140 23.68 -4.88 2.02
N GLN A 141 23.82 -6.01 1.32
CA GLN A 141 25.02 -6.33 0.53
C GLN A 141 24.99 -5.72 -0.88
N LYS A 142 23.81 -5.29 -1.34
CA LYS A 142 23.58 -4.70 -2.66
C LYS A 142 22.60 -3.52 -2.54
N PRO A 143 22.99 -2.44 -1.85
CA PRO A 143 22.05 -1.38 -1.47
C PRO A 143 21.47 -0.61 -2.66
N ASP A 144 22.06 -0.70 -3.85
CA ASP A 144 21.57 -0.06 -5.08
C ASP A 144 20.58 -0.94 -5.90
N GLU A 145 20.45 -2.23 -5.56
CA GLU A 145 19.50 -3.16 -6.20
C GLU A 145 18.22 -3.24 -5.35
N HIS A 146 17.31 -2.28 -5.50
CA HIS A 146 16.03 -2.28 -4.79
C HIS A 146 14.84 -1.92 -5.68
N TRP A 147 13.65 -2.32 -5.24
CA TRP A 147 12.39 -1.77 -5.71
C TRP A 147 12.26 -0.33 -5.24
N HIS A 148 11.62 0.48 -6.07
CA HIS A 148 11.35 1.86 -5.73
C HIS A 148 10.03 1.95 -4.95
N GLU A 149 10.10 2.37 -3.68
CA GLU A 149 8.98 2.38 -2.74
C GLU A 149 9.14 3.49 -1.69
N VAL A 150 8.03 3.90 -1.06
CA VAL A 150 8.04 4.84 0.05
C VAL A 150 7.45 4.25 1.34
N MET A 151 8.00 4.71 2.45
CA MET A 151 7.42 4.61 3.78
C MET A 151 7.26 6.01 4.36
N VAL A 152 6.34 6.17 5.31
CA VAL A 152 6.17 7.41 6.07
C VAL A 152 6.46 7.11 7.53
N GLU A 153 7.46 7.80 8.08
CA GLU A 153 7.63 7.92 9.53
C GLU A 153 6.62 8.93 10.07
N MET A 154 5.98 8.57 11.18
CA MET A 154 4.98 9.40 11.83
C MET A 154 5.13 9.42 13.34
N THR A 155 4.79 10.57 13.91
CA THR A 155 4.70 10.81 15.36
C THR A 155 3.41 11.56 15.68
N GLY A 156 2.98 11.53 16.93
CA GLY A 156 1.81 12.28 17.40
C GLY A 156 0.55 11.43 17.63
N PRO A 157 -0.60 12.08 17.90
CA PRO A 157 -1.83 11.41 18.34
C PRO A 157 -2.38 10.36 17.38
N LEU A 158 -2.09 10.47 16.07
CA LEU A 158 -2.52 9.51 15.06
C LEU A 158 -2.05 8.07 15.35
N LEU A 159 -0.95 7.90 16.08
CA LEU A 159 -0.42 6.58 16.43
C LEU A 159 -1.40 5.74 17.25
N GLN A 160 -2.30 6.38 18.01
CA GLN A 160 -3.34 5.66 18.75
C GLN A 160 -4.31 4.92 17.81
N ASP A 161 -4.69 5.57 16.70
CA ASP A 161 -5.62 4.99 15.72
C ASP A 161 -4.97 3.82 14.97
N TRP A 162 -3.70 3.96 14.61
CA TRP A 162 -2.90 2.86 14.05
C TRP A 162 -2.73 1.69 15.03
N GLN A 163 -2.51 2.00 16.31
CA GLN A 163 -2.41 1.00 17.36
C GLN A 163 -3.71 0.23 17.54
N GLU A 164 -4.86 0.92 17.53
CA GLU A 164 -6.17 0.26 17.59
C GLU A 164 -6.40 -0.65 16.37
N LEU A 165 -5.99 -0.19 15.18
CA LEU A 165 -6.08 -0.99 13.96
C LEU A 165 -5.22 -2.27 14.03
N PHE A 166 -4.00 -2.18 14.54
CA PHE A 166 -3.13 -3.34 14.78
C PHE A 166 -3.72 -4.27 15.85
N ASP A 167 -4.07 -3.73 17.03
CA ASP A 167 -4.54 -4.53 18.17
C ASP A 167 -5.85 -5.27 17.86
N SER A 168 -6.75 -4.65 17.10
CA SER A 168 -7.95 -5.31 16.62
C SER A 168 -7.61 -6.56 15.81
N GLN A 169 -6.64 -6.47 14.90
CA GLN A 169 -6.30 -7.58 14.01
C GLN A 169 -5.41 -8.63 14.66
N TRP A 170 -4.54 -8.20 15.56
CA TRP A 170 -3.83 -9.06 16.49
C TRP A 170 -4.77 -10.01 17.24
N VAL A 171 -5.88 -9.50 17.78
CA VAL A 171 -6.87 -10.32 18.50
C VAL A 171 -7.70 -11.17 17.53
N HIS A 172 -8.11 -10.62 16.39
CA HIS A 172 -9.00 -11.32 15.47
C HIS A 172 -8.34 -12.48 14.71
N CYS A 173 -7.03 -12.41 14.44
CA CYS A 173 -6.33 -13.47 13.72
C CYS A 173 -6.43 -14.85 14.42
N LEU A 174 -6.64 -14.88 15.75
CA LEU A 174 -6.82 -16.10 16.53
C LEU A 174 -8.12 -16.85 16.24
N LYS A 175 -9.18 -16.16 15.77
CA LYS A 175 -10.54 -16.71 15.70
C LYS A 175 -10.74 -17.79 14.62
N ARG A 176 -9.69 -18.17 13.87
CA ARG A 176 -9.72 -19.09 12.69
C ARG A 176 -10.88 -18.81 11.71
N ARG A 177 -11.40 -17.59 11.74
CA ARG A 177 -12.45 -17.06 10.88
C ARG A 177 -11.86 -15.80 10.27
N ILE A 178 -11.98 -15.66 8.95
CA ILE A 178 -11.65 -14.42 8.26
C ILE A 178 -12.34 -13.28 8.99
N TRP A 179 -11.58 -12.23 9.28
CA TRP A 179 -12.17 -11.01 9.79
C TRP A 179 -13.07 -10.43 8.70
N GLN A 180 -14.37 -10.66 8.87
CA GLN A 180 -15.41 -10.09 8.05
C GLN A 180 -16.22 -9.22 8.98
N LEU A 181 -16.13 -7.91 8.78
CA LEU A 181 -17.08 -7.00 9.40
C LEU A 181 -18.50 -7.34 8.91
N PRO A 182 -19.52 -7.22 9.76
CA PRO A 182 -20.90 -7.20 9.26
C PRO A 182 -20.99 -6.18 8.13
N LEU A 183 -21.70 -6.51 7.04
CA LEU A 183 -21.95 -5.53 6.00
C LEU A 183 -22.62 -4.32 6.65
N PRO A 184 -22.08 -3.11 6.49
CA PRO A 184 -22.60 -1.96 7.19
C PRO A 184 -24.00 -1.64 6.65
N GLN A 185 -24.96 -1.41 7.54
CA GLN A 185 -26.35 -1.09 7.17
C GLN A 185 -26.45 0.27 6.43
N LYS A 186 -25.47 1.15 6.64
CA LYS A 186 -25.30 2.43 5.93
C LYS A 186 -23.85 2.59 5.51
N ALA A 187 -23.61 3.24 4.38
CA ALA A 187 -22.24 3.58 3.99
C ALA A 187 -21.58 4.43 5.08
N PRO A 188 -20.32 4.14 5.46
CA PRO A 188 -19.61 4.93 6.46
C PRO A 188 -19.53 6.40 6.02
N GLN A 189 -19.79 7.32 6.95
CA GLN A 189 -19.62 8.74 6.70
C GLN A 189 -18.14 9.07 6.79
N ILE A 190 -17.50 9.27 5.64
CA ILE A 190 -16.08 9.65 5.59
C ILE A 190 -15.96 11.11 6.03
N PRO A 191 -15.21 11.42 7.11
CA PRO A 191 -14.98 12.80 7.55
C PRO A 191 -14.52 13.68 6.41
N GLY A 192 -15.07 14.89 6.26
CA GLY A 192 -14.70 15.86 5.21
C GLY A 192 -13.19 16.16 5.15
N ARG A 193 -12.76 16.92 4.14
CA ARG A 193 -11.39 17.48 4.13
C ARG A 193 -11.37 18.61 5.17
N PRO A 194 -10.63 18.49 6.29
CA PRO A 194 -10.54 19.55 7.27
C PRO A 194 -9.70 20.72 6.74
N GLU A 195 -9.86 21.88 7.37
CA GLU A 195 -8.99 23.05 7.19
C GLU A 195 -7.89 23.01 8.26
N GLY A 196 -6.65 23.32 7.89
CA GLY A 196 -5.49 23.30 8.78
C GLY A 196 -4.27 22.58 8.20
N ALA A 197 -3.23 22.41 9.02
CA ALA A 197 -1.98 21.71 8.71
C ALA A 197 -1.61 20.73 9.83
N GLY A 198 -0.69 19.79 9.57
CA GLY A 198 -0.32 18.75 10.54
C GLY A 198 -1.41 17.72 10.80
N LEU A 199 -2.40 17.61 9.90
CA LEU A 199 -3.55 16.74 10.05
C LEU A 199 -3.28 15.37 9.43
N GLY A 200 -3.61 14.30 10.14
CA GLY A 200 -3.52 12.94 9.63
C GLY A 200 -4.69 12.05 10.05
N ARG A 201 -4.96 11.00 9.30
CA ARG A 201 -5.92 9.95 9.68
C ARG A 201 -5.54 8.59 9.09
N VAL A 202 -6.08 7.55 9.70
CA VAL A 202 -6.00 6.17 9.19
C VAL A 202 -7.21 5.90 8.30
N ALA A 203 -6.99 5.68 7.01
CA ALA A 203 -8.01 5.15 6.12
C ALA A 203 -7.72 3.68 5.86
N TYR A 204 -8.68 2.78 6.12
CA TYR A 204 -8.46 1.34 5.92
C TYR A 204 -9.49 0.70 5.00
N SER A 205 -9.15 -0.47 4.46
CA SER A 205 -10.11 -1.34 3.78
C SER A 205 -10.13 -2.69 4.46
N ALA A 206 -11.34 -3.25 4.58
CA ALA A 206 -11.59 -4.58 5.11
C ALA A 206 -12.32 -5.38 4.03
N ALA A 207 -11.63 -5.67 2.92
CA ALA A 207 -12.23 -6.29 1.74
C ALA A 207 -13.51 -5.54 1.28
N ARG A 208 -14.60 -6.24 0.98
CA ARG A 208 -15.87 -5.61 0.54
C ARG A 208 -16.62 -4.92 1.68
N GLN A 209 -16.27 -5.22 2.93
CA GLN A 209 -17.02 -4.84 4.11
C GLN A 209 -16.74 -3.39 4.55
N HIS A 210 -15.53 -2.89 4.28
CA HIS A 210 -15.14 -1.51 4.56
C HIS A 210 -14.21 -1.00 3.47
N ARG A 211 -14.53 0.15 2.87
CA ARG A 211 -13.85 0.66 1.66
C ARG A 211 -13.50 2.15 1.79
N ASP A 212 -13.11 2.59 2.99
CA ASP A 212 -12.84 4.00 3.30
C ASP A 212 -11.81 4.58 2.32
N ILE A 213 -10.69 3.90 2.10
CA ILE A 213 -9.64 4.31 1.14
C ILE A 213 -10.23 4.66 -0.24
N LEU A 214 -11.11 3.81 -0.79
CA LEU A 214 -11.74 4.08 -2.09
C LEU A 214 -12.71 5.27 -2.04
N HIS A 215 -13.51 5.37 -0.97
CA HIS A 215 -14.49 6.44 -0.82
C HIS A 215 -13.80 7.80 -0.65
N SER A 216 -12.75 7.85 0.17
CA SER A 216 -11.89 9.00 0.35
C SER A 216 -11.21 9.42 -0.96
N LEU A 217 -10.56 8.47 -1.67
CA LEU A 217 -9.95 8.74 -2.96
C LEU A 217 -10.96 9.34 -3.95
N LEU A 218 -12.13 8.70 -4.12
CA LEU A 218 -13.15 9.20 -5.05
C LEU A 218 -13.65 10.60 -4.71
N ARG A 219 -13.76 10.92 -3.41
CA ARG A 219 -14.14 12.25 -2.96
C ARG A 219 -13.06 13.28 -3.29
N ASN A 220 -11.81 13.00 -2.97
CA ASN A 220 -10.70 13.91 -3.27
C ASN A 220 -10.55 14.12 -4.78
N LEU A 221 -10.64 13.06 -5.60
CA LEU A 221 -10.64 13.19 -7.07
C LEU A 221 -11.81 14.04 -7.61
N LEU A 222 -12.97 14.02 -6.94
CA LEU A 222 -14.14 14.79 -7.37
C LEU A 222 -13.94 16.28 -7.14
N TYR A 223 -13.44 16.64 -5.95
CA TYR A 223 -13.25 18.02 -5.47
C TYR A 223 -11.86 18.60 -5.75
N ALA A 224 -10.99 17.86 -6.44
CA ALA A 224 -9.68 18.37 -6.84
C ALA A 224 -9.82 19.67 -7.66
N GLU A 225 -8.92 20.62 -7.40
CA GLU A 225 -8.92 21.94 -8.04
C GLU A 225 -7.67 22.21 -8.89
N LYS A 226 -6.49 21.72 -8.49
CA LYS A 226 -5.21 22.05 -9.12
C LYS A 226 -4.59 20.83 -9.80
N ARG A 227 -4.33 19.76 -9.05
CA ARG A 227 -3.54 18.61 -9.53
C ARG A 227 -3.99 17.28 -8.94
N ILE A 228 -3.77 16.22 -9.70
CA ILE A 228 -3.96 14.83 -9.30
C ILE A 228 -2.75 14.02 -9.79
N TRP A 229 -1.89 13.60 -8.87
CA TRP A 229 -0.78 12.69 -9.16
C TRP A 229 -1.01 11.36 -8.45
N LEU A 230 -0.88 10.25 -9.18
CA LEU A 230 -1.15 8.91 -8.65
C LEU A 230 -0.07 7.94 -9.11
N ALA A 231 0.57 7.28 -8.15
CA ALA A 231 1.47 6.16 -8.34
C ALA A 231 0.79 4.84 -7.94
N THR A 232 0.96 3.82 -8.76
CA THR A 232 0.55 2.43 -8.43
C THR A 232 1.36 1.43 -9.26
N PRO A 233 1.81 0.30 -8.67
CA PRO A 233 2.47 -0.75 -9.44
C PRO A 233 1.53 -1.44 -10.42
N TYR A 234 0.24 -1.51 -10.08
CA TYR A 234 -0.74 -2.33 -10.77
C TYR A 234 -1.96 -1.49 -11.16
N PHE A 235 -1.89 -0.84 -12.31
CA PHE A 235 -2.95 0.05 -12.78
C PHE A 235 -4.20 -0.69 -13.29
N LEU A 236 -4.98 -1.23 -12.36
CA LEU A 236 -6.30 -1.83 -12.60
C LEU A 236 -7.40 -1.09 -11.82
N PRO A 237 -7.56 0.24 -12.02
CA PRO A 237 -8.47 1.05 -11.23
C PRO A 237 -9.93 0.70 -11.51
N THR A 238 -10.80 0.92 -10.52
CA THR A 238 -12.25 0.75 -10.70
C THR A 238 -12.82 1.68 -11.77
N GLY A 239 -13.99 1.35 -12.34
CA GLY A 239 -14.67 2.21 -13.30
C GLY A 239 -15.02 3.61 -12.77
N LYS A 240 -15.25 3.73 -11.45
CA LYS A 240 -15.51 5.02 -10.79
C LYS A 240 -14.24 5.89 -10.79
N VAL A 241 -13.10 5.32 -10.39
CA VAL A 241 -11.80 6.03 -10.37
C VAL A 241 -11.41 6.49 -11.78
N ARG A 242 -11.51 5.61 -12.79
CA ARG A 242 -11.21 5.99 -14.20
C ARG A 242 -12.06 7.16 -14.69
N ARG A 243 -13.36 7.16 -14.39
CA ARG A 243 -14.25 8.28 -14.77
C ARG A 243 -13.91 9.56 -14.02
N ALA A 244 -13.51 9.47 -12.76
CA ALA A 244 -13.10 10.63 -11.99
C ALA A 244 -11.83 11.27 -12.59
N LEU A 245 -10.80 10.48 -12.88
CA LEU A 245 -9.57 10.95 -13.55
C LEU A 245 -9.84 11.61 -14.90
N ILE A 246 -10.67 10.97 -15.75
CA ILE A 246 -11.06 11.51 -17.06
C ILE A 246 -11.80 12.85 -16.91
N ARG A 247 -12.72 12.96 -15.94
CA ARG A 247 -13.46 14.20 -15.71
C ARG A 247 -12.55 15.31 -15.21
N ALA A 248 -11.64 15.01 -14.28
CA ALA A 248 -10.69 15.98 -13.78
C ALA A 248 -9.81 16.53 -14.92
N ALA A 249 -9.23 15.66 -15.75
CA ALA A 249 -8.42 16.09 -16.89
C ALA A 249 -9.22 16.95 -17.89
N ARG A 250 -10.49 16.60 -18.16
CA ARG A 250 -11.39 17.40 -19.02
C ARG A 250 -11.78 18.75 -18.42
N ARG A 251 -11.70 18.93 -17.10
CA ARG A 251 -11.87 20.23 -16.44
C ARG A 251 -10.61 21.10 -16.53
N GLY A 252 -9.53 20.60 -17.12
CA GLY A 252 -8.25 21.31 -17.24
C GLY A 252 -7.28 21.10 -16.08
N LEU A 253 -7.58 20.18 -15.15
CA LEU A 253 -6.65 19.85 -14.07
C LEU A 253 -5.44 19.10 -14.60
N GLU A 254 -4.30 19.29 -13.92
CA GLU A 254 -3.11 18.52 -14.18
C GLU A 254 -3.24 17.10 -13.60
N VAL A 255 -3.45 16.11 -14.47
CA VAL A 255 -3.57 14.70 -14.05
C VAL A 255 -2.37 13.91 -14.57
N ARG A 256 -1.50 13.46 -13.66
CA ARG A 256 -0.32 12.63 -13.99
C ARG A 256 -0.40 11.27 -13.29
N LEU A 257 -0.12 10.21 -14.04
CA LEU A 257 0.00 8.85 -13.51
C LEU A 257 1.47 8.43 -13.58
N LEU A 258 1.99 7.89 -12.49
CA LEU A 258 3.30 7.24 -12.41
C LEU A 258 3.08 5.73 -12.29
N LEU A 259 3.39 5.00 -13.34
CA LEU A 259 3.09 3.57 -13.47
C LEU A 259 4.37 2.77 -13.71
N THR A 260 4.28 1.47 -13.50
CA THR A 260 5.42 0.58 -13.72
C THR A 260 5.74 0.40 -15.21
N SER A 261 7.04 0.44 -15.54
CA SER A 261 7.56 0.08 -16.87
C SER A 261 7.67 -1.43 -17.07
N ARG A 262 8.58 -1.89 -17.95
CA ARG A 262 8.83 -3.33 -18.15
C ARG A 262 9.47 -3.99 -16.94
N ASN A 263 10.09 -3.21 -16.06
CA ASN A 263 10.64 -3.67 -14.79
C ASN A 263 9.48 -3.88 -13.81
N THR A 264 8.92 -5.09 -13.78
CA THR A 264 7.79 -5.47 -12.93
C THR A 264 7.86 -6.94 -12.56
N ASP A 265 7.46 -7.24 -11.34
CA ASP A 265 7.26 -8.60 -10.84
C ASP A 265 6.05 -9.32 -11.46
N HIS A 266 5.10 -8.55 -12.01
CA HIS A 266 3.87 -9.07 -12.61
C HIS A 266 3.59 -8.52 -14.02
N PRO A 267 4.35 -8.96 -15.04
CA PRO A 267 4.17 -8.50 -16.43
C PRO A 267 2.72 -8.60 -16.96
N PRO A 268 1.94 -9.68 -16.71
CA PRO A 268 0.56 -9.78 -17.18
C PRO A 268 -0.35 -8.65 -16.67
N VAL A 269 -0.16 -8.24 -15.41
CA VAL A 269 -0.98 -7.20 -14.75
C VAL A 269 -0.74 -5.84 -15.42
N ARG A 270 0.52 -5.54 -15.75
CA ARG A 270 0.87 -4.34 -16.53
C ARG A 270 0.11 -4.30 -17.85
N TYR A 271 0.15 -5.38 -18.64
CA TYR A 271 -0.55 -5.42 -19.93
C TYR A 271 -2.08 -5.31 -19.80
N ALA A 272 -2.65 -5.88 -18.74
CA ALA A 272 -4.07 -5.74 -18.44
C ALA A 272 -4.43 -4.28 -18.11
N GLY A 273 -3.59 -3.55 -17.37
CA GLY A 273 -3.78 -2.13 -17.05
C GLY A 273 -3.65 -1.20 -18.26
N GLN A 274 -2.70 -1.51 -19.14
CA GLN A 274 -2.42 -0.77 -20.38
C GLN A 274 -3.65 -0.61 -21.30
N ARG A 275 -4.64 -1.51 -21.23
CA ARG A 275 -5.90 -1.38 -21.99
C ARG A 275 -6.66 -0.08 -21.69
N PHE A 276 -6.41 0.55 -20.54
CA PHE A 276 -7.08 1.78 -20.13
C PHE A 276 -6.41 3.06 -20.65
N TYR A 277 -5.14 2.99 -21.08
CA TYR A 277 -4.35 4.15 -21.46
C TYR A 277 -4.99 4.99 -22.58
N PRO A 278 -5.50 4.41 -23.70
CA PRO A 278 -6.01 5.22 -24.81
C PRO A 278 -7.15 6.16 -24.44
N ARG A 279 -8.00 5.78 -23.46
CA ARG A 279 -9.12 6.63 -23.02
C ARG A 279 -8.66 7.73 -22.06
N LEU A 280 -7.62 7.46 -21.27
CA LEU A 280 -7.03 8.41 -20.32
C LEU A 280 -6.21 9.47 -21.08
N LEU A 281 -5.31 9.03 -21.96
CA LEU A 281 -4.48 9.89 -22.80
C LEU A 281 -5.34 10.86 -23.64
N ARG A 282 -6.39 10.36 -24.30
CA ARG A 282 -7.34 11.20 -25.06
C ARG A 282 -8.11 12.21 -24.20
N ALA A 283 -8.19 12.00 -22.89
CA ALA A 283 -8.84 12.93 -21.98
C ALA A 283 -7.88 13.98 -21.41
N GLY A 284 -6.58 13.92 -21.74
CA GLY A 284 -5.55 14.83 -21.22
C GLY A 284 -4.79 14.30 -20.00
N VAL A 285 -5.00 13.03 -19.60
CA VAL A 285 -4.21 12.42 -18.52
C VAL A 285 -2.81 12.10 -19.06
N ARG A 286 -1.76 12.57 -18.38
CA ARG A 286 -0.37 12.23 -18.68
C ARG A 286 0.03 10.93 -17.98
N ILE A 287 0.67 10.01 -18.69
CA ILE A 287 1.07 8.70 -18.15
C ILE A 287 2.57 8.58 -18.28
N HIS A 288 3.24 8.31 -17.17
CA HIS A 288 4.69 8.15 -17.05
C HIS A 288 4.97 6.71 -16.60
N GLU A 289 5.82 5.99 -17.34
CA GLU A 289 6.32 4.67 -16.92
C GLU A 289 7.73 4.84 -16.30
N TYR A 290 7.88 4.51 -15.01
CA TYR A 290 9.15 4.66 -14.27
C TYR A 290 10.21 3.67 -14.78
N GLN A 291 11.40 4.18 -15.19
CA GLN A 291 12.41 3.38 -15.88
C GLN A 291 13.46 2.72 -14.97
N PRO A 292 14.03 3.39 -13.94
CA PRO A 292 15.21 2.90 -13.24
C PRO A 292 15.04 1.52 -12.57
N HIS A 293 13.98 1.37 -11.77
CA HIS A 293 13.70 0.16 -11.01
C HIS A 293 12.25 -0.28 -11.19
N PHE A 294 11.85 -1.40 -10.57
CA PHE A 294 10.43 -1.68 -10.39
C PHE A 294 9.84 -0.68 -9.40
N SER A 295 8.93 0.19 -9.85
CA SER A 295 8.16 1.06 -8.96
C SER A 295 7.03 0.28 -8.31
N HIS A 296 7.12 0.10 -7.00
CA HIS A 296 6.09 -0.49 -6.16
C HIS A 296 5.22 0.59 -5.48
N LEU A 297 5.45 1.89 -5.72
CA LEU A 297 4.77 3.01 -5.06
C LEU A 297 3.23 2.94 -5.01
N LYS A 298 2.66 3.27 -3.85
CA LYS A 298 1.20 3.37 -3.61
C LYS A 298 0.88 4.72 -2.99
N MET A 299 1.04 5.75 -3.81
CA MET A 299 1.05 7.14 -3.36
C MET A 299 0.10 7.97 -4.23
N VAL A 300 -0.71 8.80 -3.58
CA VAL A 300 -1.63 9.72 -4.25
C VAL A 300 -1.46 11.11 -3.67
N LEU A 301 -1.37 12.10 -4.55
CA LEU A 301 -1.43 13.52 -4.23
C LEU A 301 -2.62 14.15 -4.96
N VAL A 302 -3.52 14.76 -4.21
CA VAL A 302 -4.61 15.58 -4.75
C VAL A 302 -4.53 16.95 -4.10
N ASP A 303 -4.09 17.94 -4.86
CA ASP A 303 -3.78 19.29 -4.36
C ASP A 303 -2.76 19.27 -3.20
N ASP A 304 -3.24 19.29 -1.95
CA ASP A 304 -2.46 19.21 -0.70
C ASP A 304 -2.87 18.01 0.19
N TRP A 305 -3.78 17.17 -0.30
CA TRP A 305 -4.11 15.91 0.34
C TRP A 305 -3.19 14.81 -0.19
N VAL A 306 -2.54 14.11 0.73
CA VAL A 306 -1.67 12.97 0.45
C VAL A 306 -2.32 11.69 0.98
N SER A 307 -2.20 10.60 0.22
CA SER A 307 -2.51 9.25 0.68
C SER A 307 -1.37 8.31 0.34
N ILE A 308 -0.74 7.70 1.34
CA ILE A 308 0.36 6.74 1.21
C ILE A 308 0.05 5.52 2.07
N GLY A 309 0.31 4.33 1.56
CA GLY A 309 0.13 3.11 2.35
C GLY A 309 0.23 1.85 1.53
N SER A 310 -0.56 0.86 1.90
CA SER A 310 -0.48 -0.47 1.32
C SER A 310 -1.44 -0.70 0.14
N CYS A 311 -2.40 0.21 -0.08
CA CYS A 311 -3.45 0.00 -1.09
C CYS A 311 -2.96 0.32 -2.51
N ASN A 312 -3.03 -0.66 -3.41
CA ASN A 312 -2.74 -0.50 -4.84
C ASN A 312 -3.78 0.29 -5.63
N PHE A 313 -4.92 0.63 -5.02
CA PHE A 313 -6.08 1.27 -5.66
C PHE A 313 -6.72 0.47 -6.81
N ASP A 314 -6.40 -0.82 -6.93
CA ASP A 314 -6.98 -1.71 -7.93
C ASP A 314 -8.25 -2.43 -7.45
N HIS A 315 -9.04 -2.95 -8.40
CA HIS A 315 -10.33 -3.56 -8.09
C HIS A 315 -10.23 -4.94 -7.40
N TRP A 316 -9.10 -5.64 -7.48
CA TRP A 316 -8.89 -6.95 -6.86
C TRP A 316 -8.53 -6.79 -5.39
N ASN A 317 -7.59 -5.90 -5.13
CA ASN A 317 -7.13 -5.53 -3.80
C ASN A 317 -8.29 -5.06 -2.92
N LEU A 318 -9.08 -4.10 -3.43
CA LEU A 318 -10.28 -3.57 -2.75
C LEU A 318 -11.42 -4.57 -2.55
N ARG A 319 -11.29 -5.79 -3.09
CA ARG A 319 -12.31 -6.84 -2.97
C ARG A 319 -12.00 -7.84 -1.86
N TRP A 320 -10.73 -8.14 -1.62
CA TRP A 320 -10.35 -9.28 -0.77
C TRP A 320 -9.45 -8.89 0.40
N ASN A 321 -8.69 -7.81 0.27
CA ASN A 321 -7.56 -7.57 1.16
C ASN A 321 -7.88 -6.60 2.30
N LEU A 322 -7.11 -6.77 3.37
CA LEU A 322 -6.98 -5.76 4.41
C LEU A 322 -5.89 -4.78 3.97
N GLU A 323 -6.21 -3.50 4.01
CA GLU A 323 -5.34 -2.42 3.55
C GLU A 323 -5.43 -1.25 4.50
N ALA A 324 -4.38 -0.44 4.58
CA ALA A 324 -4.39 0.79 5.33
C ALA A 324 -3.46 1.83 4.70
N ASN A 325 -3.96 3.07 4.66
CA ASN A 325 -3.22 4.22 4.21
C ASN A 325 -3.21 5.29 5.30
N LEU A 326 -2.09 5.98 5.42
CA LEU A 326 -2.02 7.30 5.99
C LEU A 326 -2.64 8.27 4.98
N GLU A 327 -3.64 9.02 5.43
CA GLU A 327 -4.08 10.22 4.73
C GLU A 327 -3.65 11.44 5.52
N ALA A 328 -3.09 12.43 4.84
CA ALA A 328 -2.52 13.61 5.47
C ALA A 328 -2.86 14.90 4.73
N ILE A 329 -3.01 15.98 5.49
CA ILE A 329 -3.03 17.36 5.01
C ILE A 329 -1.97 18.09 5.83
N ASP A 330 -0.77 18.11 5.26
CA ASP A 330 0.42 18.63 5.91
C ASP A 330 1.35 19.23 4.85
N GLY A 331 1.74 20.48 5.05
CA GLY A 331 2.55 21.23 4.09
C GLY A 331 3.93 20.61 3.87
N PRO A 332 4.72 20.35 4.94
CA PRO A 332 5.99 19.66 4.85
C PRO A 332 5.94 18.29 4.16
N LEU A 333 4.98 17.42 4.50
CA LEU A 333 4.82 16.12 3.84
C LEU A 333 4.42 16.28 2.37
N THR A 334 3.47 17.17 2.07
CA THR A 334 3.05 17.47 0.70
C THR A 334 4.24 17.91 -0.16
N ALA A 335 5.10 18.77 0.38
CA ALA A 335 6.29 19.22 -0.33
C ALA A 335 7.30 18.08 -0.58
N GLN A 336 7.48 17.16 0.36
CA GLN A 336 8.32 15.97 0.17
C GLN A 336 7.73 15.05 -0.92
N VAL A 337 6.42 14.81 -0.90
CA VAL A 337 5.71 14.00 -1.91
C VAL A 337 5.80 14.63 -3.30
N VAL A 338 5.65 15.96 -3.41
CA VAL A 338 5.81 16.67 -4.67
C VAL A 338 7.22 16.45 -5.24
N ARG A 339 8.27 16.62 -4.41
CA ARG A 339 9.65 16.41 -4.85
C ARG A 339 9.92 14.98 -5.31
N SER A 340 9.39 13.98 -4.59
CA SER A 340 9.46 12.57 -5.00
C SER A 340 8.82 12.37 -6.36
N PHE A 341 7.56 12.79 -6.55
CA PHE A 341 6.90 12.68 -7.85
C PHE A 341 7.65 13.40 -8.98
N GLU A 342 8.13 14.62 -8.77
CA GLU A 342 8.87 15.37 -9.78
C GLU A 342 10.16 14.67 -10.19
N ARG A 343 10.88 14.08 -9.23
CA ARG A 343 12.04 13.24 -9.51
C ARG A 343 11.64 12.03 -10.34
N ASP A 344 10.62 11.28 -9.90
CA ASP A 344 10.19 10.06 -10.58
C ASP A 344 9.69 10.34 -12.00
N PHE A 345 8.99 11.46 -12.21
CA PHE A 345 8.58 11.90 -13.55
C PHE A 345 9.77 12.22 -14.44
N SER A 346 10.84 12.81 -13.90
CA SER A 346 12.06 13.11 -14.66
C SER A 346 12.82 11.86 -15.11
N GLU A 347 12.68 10.76 -14.37
CA GLU A 347 13.29 9.46 -14.67
C GLU A 347 12.33 8.51 -15.40
N SER A 348 11.14 8.99 -15.75
CA SER A 348 10.12 8.22 -16.41
C SER A 348 10.06 8.46 -17.91
N MET A 349 9.59 7.45 -18.64
CA MET A 349 9.19 7.59 -20.02
C MET A 349 7.72 8.00 -20.09
N GLU A 350 7.45 9.19 -20.64
CA GLU A 350 6.08 9.62 -20.91
C GLU A 350 5.48 8.84 -22.09
N ILE A 351 4.27 8.32 -21.90
CA ILE A 351 3.53 7.56 -22.90
C ILE A 351 2.76 8.52 -23.80
N ASP A 352 3.23 8.65 -25.03
CA ASP A 352 2.53 9.38 -26.09
C ASP A 352 1.47 8.52 -26.79
N LEU A 353 0.32 9.13 -27.11
CA LEU A 353 -0.81 8.45 -27.77
C LEU A 353 -0.47 8.01 -29.20
N THR A 354 0.32 8.79 -29.93
CA THR A 354 0.71 8.46 -31.31
C THR A 354 1.65 7.26 -31.32
N LYS A 355 2.69 7.30 -30.47
CA LYS A 355 3.60 6.18 -30.23
C LYS A 355 2.86 4.95 -29.72
N TRP A 356 1.82 5.12 -28.90
CA TRP A 356 1.00 4.04 -28.38
C TRP A 356 0.28 3.24 -29.48
N TYR A 357 -0.26 3.92 -30.48
CA TYR A 357 -0.92 3.28 -31.62
C TYR A 357 0.07 2.64 -32.62
N GLY A 358 1.28 3.17 -32.72
CA GLY A 358 2.36 2.64 -33.57
C GLY A 358 3.04 1.36 -33.09
N ARG A 359 2.60 0.76 -31.97
CA ARG A 359 3.28 -0.40 -31.37
C ARG A 359 3.15 -1.69 -32.20
N PRO A 360 4.14 -2.61 -32.14
CA PRO A 360 4.11 -3.90 -32.83
C PRO A 360 2.82 -4.70 -32.60
N LEU A 361 2.37 -5.43 -33.62
CA LEU A 361 1.13 -6.21 -33.60
C LEU A 361 1.12 -7.29 -32.50
N HIS A 362 2.26 -7.94 -32.23
CA HIS A 362 2.36 -8.96 -31.19
C HIS A 362 2.07 -8.41 -29.79
N LEU A 363 2.57 -7.21 -29.45
CA LEU A 363 2.26 -6.54 -28.17
C LEU A 363 0.78 -6.19 -28.05
N ARG A 364 0.15 -5.78 -29.17
CA ARG A 364 -1.29 -5.48 -29.21
C ARG A 364 -2.13 -6.74 -28.99
N LEU A 365 -1.73 -7.88 -29.55
CA LEU A 365 -2.42 -9.16 -29.36
C LEU A 365 -2.29 -9.64 -27.91
N TYR A 366 -1.09 -9.58 -27.33
CA TYR A 366 -0.82 -9.95 -25.95
C TYR A 366 -1.65 -9.14 -24.95
N GLN A 367 -1.75 -7.82 -25.15
CA GLN A 367 -2.63 -6.95 -24.35
C GLN A 367 -4.11 -7.33 -24.45
N ARG A 368 -4.56 -7.69 -25.65
CA ARG A 368 -5.97 -8.05 -25.88
C ARG A 368 -6.34 -9.37 -25.20
N MET A 369 -5.42 -10.33 -25.20
CA MET A 369 -5.54 -11.61 -24.50
C MET A 369 -5.63 -11.41 -22.98
N TRP A 370 -4.64 -10.74 -22.36
CA TRP A 370 -4.66 -10.50 -20.91
C TRP A 370 -5.81 -9.58 -20.47
N GLY A 371 -6.16 -8.58 -21.28
CA GLY A 371 -7.31 -7.73 -21.03
C GLY A 371 -8.66 -8.45 -21.16
N TRP A 372 -8.73 -9.56 -21.89
CA TRP A 372 -9.89 -10.44 -21.94
C TRP A 372 -9.91 -11.41 -20.76
N LEU A 373 -8.78 -12.01 -20.39
CA LEU A 373 -8.64 -12.86 -19.21
C LEU A 373 -9.02 -12.11 -17.92
N ASP A 374 -8.51 -10.90 -17.71
CA ASP A 374 -8.91 -10.09 -16.54
C ASP A 374 -10.42 -9.80 -16.55
N ARG A 375 -11.02 -9.49 -17.73
CA ARG A 375 -12.49 -9.30 -17.82
C ARG A 375 -13.26 -10.56 -17.48
N LEU A 376 -12.82 -11.72 -17.95
CA LEU A 376 -13.42 -13.00 -17.62
C LEU A 376 -13.34 -13.27 -16.13
N LEU A 377 -12.15 -13.11 -15.53
CA LEU A 377 -11.96 -13.27 -14.09
C LEU A 377 -12.90 -12.33 -13.34
N VAL A 378 -12.93 -11.03 -13.67
CA VAL A 378 -13.85 -10.06 -13.05
C VAL A 378 -15.30 -10.51 -13.18
N ASN A 379 -15.73 -11.01 -14.34
CA ASN A 379 -17.10 -11.47 -14.57
C ASN A 379 -17.44 -12.76 -13.80
N ILE A 380 -16.54 -13.73 -13.77
CA ILE A 380 -16.69 -14.98 -13.00
C ILE A 380 -16.83 -14.60 -11.52
N PHE A 381 -15.90 -13.83 -10.98
CA PHE A 381 -15.94 -13.43 -9.57
C PHE A 381 -17.11 -12.49 -9.26
N ASN A 382 -17.62 -11.70 -10.20
CA ASN A 382 -18.84 -10.90 -9.99
C ASN A 382 -20.13 -11.74 -10.01
N ARG A 383 -20.15 -12.91 -10.66
CA ARG A 383 -21.30 -13.83 -10.67
C ARG A 383 -21.29 -14.82 -9.50
N SER A 384 -20.14 -15.10 -8.92
CA SER A 384 -19.95 -16.08 -7.83
C SER A 384 -20.06 -15.51 -6.41
N GLY A 385 -20.68 -14.33 -6.22
CA GLY A 385 -20.76 -13.69 -4.90
C GLY A 385 -21.95 -12.78 -4.70
#